data_AF-G4Y589-F1
#
_entry.id   AF-G4Y589-F1
#
_cell.length_a   1.000
_cell.length_b   1.000
_cell.length_c   1.000
_cell.angle_alpha   90.00
_cell.angle_beta   90.00
_cell.angle_gamma   90.00
#
_symmetry.space_group_name_H-M   'P 1'
#
loop_
_entity.id
_entity.type
_entity.pdbx_description
1 polymer ?
#
loop_
_entity_poly.entity_id
_entity_poly.type
_entity_poly.pdbx_seq_one_letter_code
_entity_poly.pdbx_strand_id
1 'polypeptide(L)'
;FYPMFSISQFSNFLLFVSGLTMFMAGLGANFEFDLKKIIALSTLSQLGLMMGTLSLGLINFCFFHLLSHALFKALLFMCAGYLIHSMGDCQDIRYMGGLTKQLPMVGVFFNVSNLSLCGIPFLSGFYSKDLILELVSMSNLNFISYLFFFISTGFTISYSFRLFSFLMLGNMNLFSVHGISDKDYIMMQSMFGLFL
;
A
#
# COMPACT_ATOMS: atom_id res chain seq x y z
N PHE A 1 -11.35 -25.29 6.23
CA PHE A 1 -10.32 -24.36 5.74
C PHE A 1 -9.00 -24.45 6.52
N TYR A 2 -8.97 -24.22 7.84
CA TYR A 2 -7.76 -24.43 8.68
C TYR A 2 -7.06 -25.81 8.53
N PRO A 3 -7.78 -26.96 8.46
CA PRO A 3 -7.13 -28.27 8.28
C PRO A 3 -6.62 -28.55 6.85
N MET A 4 -6.89 -27.66 5.89
CA MET A 4 -6.35 -27.82 4.52
C MET A 4 -4.95 -27.22 4.40
N PHE A 5 -4.65 -26.19 5.21
CA PHE A 5 -3.31 -25.60 5.32
C PHE A 5 -2.35 -26.45 6.15
N SER A 6 -2.84 -27.40 6.95
CA SER A 6 -1.99 -28.35 7.67
C SER A 6 -1.37 -29.42 6.75
N ILE A 7 -1.79 -29.49 5.47
CA ILE A 7 -1.12 -30.35 4.48
C ILE A 7 0.17 -29.63 4.04
N SER A 8 1.30 -30.14 4.52
CA SER A 8 2.63 -29.51 4.38
C SER A 8 3.05 -29.20 2.94
N GLN A 9 2.62 -30.00 1.95
CA GLN A 9 2.95 -29.73 0.55
C GLN A 9 2.12 -28.59 -0.05
N PHE A 10 0.83 -28.51 0.32
CA PHE A 10 -0.06 -27.46 -0.18
C PHE A 10 0.29 -26.10 0.42
N SER A 11 0.63 -26.05 1.70
CA SER A 11 1.09 -24.82 2.35
C SER A 11 2.38 -24.29 1.73
N ASN A 12 3.37 -25.15 1.47
CA ASN A 12 4.63 -24.74 0.83
C ASN A 12 4.43 -24.23 -0.60
N PHE A 13 3.55 -24.87 -1.38
CA PHE A 13 3.20 -24.40 -2.72
C PHE A 13 2.54 -23.00 -2.66
N LEU A 14 1.59 -22.81 -1.76
CA LEU A 14 0.93 -21.51 -1.55
C LEU A 14 1.90 -20.43 -1.06
N LEU A 15 2.84 -20.76 -0.17
CA LEU A 15 3.87 -19.84 0.28
C LEU A 15 4.74 -19.36 -0.90
N PHE A 16 5.10 -20.27 -1.80
CA PHE A 16 5.89 -19.91 -2.97
C PHE A 16 5.12 -19.01 -3.94
N VAL A 17 3.88 -19.37 -4.28
CA VAL A 17 3.03 -18.57 -5.17
C VAL A 17 2.76 -17.19 -4.57
N SER A 18 2.46 -17.12 -3.28
CA SER A 18 2.22 -15.86 -2.59
C SER A 18 3.47 -14.96 -2.58
N GLY A 19 4.65 -15.51 -2.30
CA GLY A 19 5.93 -14.79 -2.42
C GLY A 19 6.17 -14.23 -3.82
N LEU A 20 5.91 -15.02 -4.88
CA LEU A 20 6.02 -14.58 -6.27
C LEU A 20 5.04 -13.45 -6.60
N THR A 21 3.78 -13.55 -6.16
CA THR A 21 2.79 -12.48 -6.38
C THR A 21 3.21 -11.18 -5.69
N MET A 22 3.74 -11.27 -4.47
CA MET A 22 4.23 -10.12 -3.72
C MET A 22 5.41 -9.44 -4.46
N PHE A 23 6.35 -10.24 -4.94
CA PHE A 23 7.52 -9.77 -5.68
C PHE A 23 7.16 -9.10 -7.00
N MET A 24 6.37 -9.75 -7.85
CA MET A 24 5.99 -9.22 -9.16
C MET A 24 5.18 -7.93 -9.06
N ALA A 25 4.26 -7.87 -8.09
CA ALA A 25 3.49 -6.66 -7.83
C ALA A 25 4.35 -5.50 -7.33
N GLY A 26 5.28 -5.79 -6.40
CA GLY A 26 6.21 -4.79 -5.87
C GLY A 26 7.13 -4.22 -6.96
N LEU A 27 7.66 -5.09 -7.83
CA LEU A 27 8.44 -4.66 -9.00
C LEU A 27 7.61 -3.81 -9.97
N GLY A 28 6.42 -4.26 -10.37
CA GLY A 28 5.55 -3.53 -11.29
C GLY A 28 5.19 -2.14 -10.76
N ALA A 29 4.91 -2.03 -9.46
CA ALA A 29 4.55 -0.77 -8.82
C ALA A 29 5.66 0.29 -8.86
N ASN A 30 6.94 -0.12 -9.00
CA ASN A 30 8.07 0.80 -9.13
C ASN A 30 8.22 1.42 -10.53
N PHE A 31 7.65 0.79 -11.56
CA PHE A 31 7.78 1.24 -12.95
C PHE A 31 6.51 1.86 -13.52
N GLU A 32 5.36 1.66 -12.87
CA GLU A 32 4.11 2.30 -13.27
C GLU A 32 4.09 3.80 -12.93
N PHE A 33 3.40 4.59 -13.76
CA PHE A 33 3.20 6.04 -13.54
C PHE A 33 1.75 6.41 -13.25
N ASP A 34 0.79 5.53 -13.56
CA ASP A 34 -0.61 5.78 -13.22
C ASP A 34 -0.85 5.61 -11.72
N LEU A 35 -1.32 6.66 -11.05
CA LEU A 35 -1.56 6.69 -9.60
C LEU A 35 -2.44 5.51 -9.14
N LYS A 36 -3.56 5.26 -9.83
CA LYS A 36 -4.48 4.16 -9.52
C LYS A 36 -3.81 2.79 -9.66
N LYS A 37 -2.97 2.59 -10.68
CA LYS A 37 -2.26 1.31 -10.90
C LYS A 37 -1.21 1.06 -9.83
N ILE A 38 -0.49 2.09 -9.39
CA ILE A 38 0.48 1.97 -8.29
C ILE A 38 -0.23 1.54 -7.00
N ILE A 39 -1.38 2.14 -6.68
CA ILE A 39 -2.17 1.80 -5.48
C ILE A 39 -2.77 0.38 -5.60
N ALA A 40 -3.21 -0.03 -6.80
CA ALA A 40 -3.71 -1.37 -7.07
C ALA A 40 -2.61 -2.44 -6.94
N LEU A 41 -1.45 -2.25 -7.57
CA LEU A 41 -0.31 -3.17 -7.45
C LEU A 41 0.17 -3.30 -6.01
N SER A 42 0.15 -2.21 -5.25
CA SER A 42 0.45 -2.28 -3.82
C SER A 42 -0.60 -3.07 -3.02
N THR A 43 -1.90 -3.09 -3.40
CA THR A 43 -2.87 -4.03 -2.80
C THR A 43 -2.56 -5.49 -3.16
N LEU A 44 -2.15 -5.76 -4.41
CA LEU A 44 -1.80 -7.11 -4.83
C LEU A 44 -0.58 -7.63 -4.06
N SER A 45 0.40 -6.76 -3.79
CA SER A 45 1.55 -7.12 -2.94
C SER A 45 1.13 -7.46 -1.50
N GLN A 46 0.26 -6.66 -0.88
CA GLN A 46 -0.20 -6.93 0.49
C GLN A 46 -1.11 -8.17 0.58
N LEU A 47 -1.90 -8.45 -0.46
CA LEU A 47 -2.65 -9.71 -0.57
C LEU A 47 -1.71 -10.92 -0.70
N GLY A 48 -0.59 -10.77 -1.41
CA GLY A 48 0.48 -11.76 -1.42
C GLY A 48 1.03 -12.01 -0.01
N LEU A 49 1.25 -10.96 0.79
CA LEU A 49 1.69 -11.08 2.17
C LEU A 49 0.65 -11.80 3.04
N MET A 50 -0.63 -11.41 2.94
CA MET A 50 -1.73 -12.07 3.66
C MET A 50 -1.83 -13.56 3.30
N MET A 51 -1.78 -13.91 2.01
CA MET A 51 -1.84 -15.30 1.58
C MET A 51 -0.62 -16.10 2.07
N GLY A 52 0.54 -15.47 2.10
CA GLY A 52 1.75 -16.00 2.71
C GLY A 52 1.58 -16.33 4.18
N THR A 53 1.03 -15.41 4.97
CA THR A 53 0.79 -15.64 6.41
C THR A 53 -0.24 -16.74 6.68
N LEU A 54 -1.27 -16.85 5.85
CA LEU A 54 -2.24 -17.94 5.93
C LEU A 54 -1.57 -19.29 5.66
N SER A 55 -0.64 -19.35 4.71
CA SER A 55 0.10 -20.58 4.42
C SER A 55 0.97 -21.06 5.61
N LEU A 56 1.41 -20.14 6.47
CA LEU A 56 2.14 -20.43 7.70
C LEU A 56 1.25 -20.76 8.90
N GLY A 57 -0.09 -20.74 8.72
CA GLY A 57 -1.05 -21.02 9.79
C GLY A 57 -1.31 -19.83 10.72
N LEU A 58 -0.78 -18.64 10.42
CA LEU A 58 -0.88 -17.43 11.24
C LEU A 58 -2.19 -16.65 10.98
N ILE A 59 -3.33 -17.29 11.18
CA ILE A 59 -4.65 -16.74 10.81
C ILE A 59 -4.97 -15.44 11.56
N ASN A 60 -4.73 -15.39 12.87
CA ASN A 60 -5.07 -14.22 13.68
C ASN A 60 -4.30 -12.97 13.21
N PHE A 61 -3.03 -13.12 12.87
CA PHE A 61 -2.20 -12.04 12.33
C PHE A 61 -2.63 -11.63 10.92
N CYS A 62 -2.96 -12.60 10.06
CA CYS A 62 -3.52 -12.30 8.74
C CYS A 62 -4.81 -11.48 8.85
N PHE A 63 -5.72 -11.87 9.74
CA PHE A 63 -7.00 -11.19 9.91
C PHE A 63 -6.81 -9.76 10.45
N PHE A 64 -5.94 -9.60 11.44
CA PHE A 64 -5.58 -8.28 11.97
C PHE A 64 -4.97 -7.39 10.86
N HIS A 65 -4.05 -7.93 10.06
CA HIS A 65 -3.48 -7.20 8.94
C HIS A 65 -4.53 -6.83 7.89
N LEU A 66 -5.44 -7.74 7.54
CA LEU A 66 -6.54 -7.47 6.60
C LEU A 66 -7.39 -6.28 7.04
N LEU A 67 -7.77 -6.21 8.31
CA LEU A 67 -8.55 -5.09 8.85
C LEU A 67 -7.79 -3.77 8.77
N SER A 68 -6.55 -3.74 9.25
CA SER A 68 -5.72 -2.53 9.19
C SER A 68 -5.49 -2.07 7.75
N HIS A 69 -5.23 -3.01 6.84
CA HIS A 69 -5.04 -2.77 5.42
C HIS A 69 -6.27 -2.22 4.73
N ALA A 70 -7.47 -2.72 5.06
CA ALA A 70 -8.70 -2.20 4.50
C ALA A 70 -8.89 -0.71 4.81
N LEU A 71 -8.61 -0.28 6.05
CA LEU A 71 -8.76 1.11 6.48
C LEU A 71 -7.81 2.05 5.74
N PHE A 72 -6.49 1.80 5.80
CA PHE A 72 -5.54 2.72 5.15
C PHE A 72 -5.61 2.65 3.62
N LYS A 73 -5.99 1.51 3.03
CA LYS A 73 -6.22 1.44 1.57
C LYS A 73 -7.47 2.19 1.14
N ALA A 74 -8.55 2.12 1.91
CA ALA A 74 -9.74 2.92 1.63
C ALA A 74 -9.40 4.42 1.66
N LEU A 75 -8.61 4.86 2.65
CA LEU A 75 -8.13 6.25 2.73
C LEU A 75 -7.24 6.62 1.52
N LEU A 76 -6.28 5.77 1.13
CA LEU A 76 -5.43 5.98 -0.04
C LEU A 76 -6.23 6.12 -1.34
N PHE A 77 -7.18 5.23 -1.59
CA PHE A 77 -8.00 5.26 -2.80
C PHE A 77 -8.96 6.46 -2.82
N MET A 78 -9.51 6.85 -1.66
CA MET A 78 -10.36 8.04 -1.57
C MET A 78 -9.56 9.31 -1.86
N CYS A 79 -8.37 9.45 -1.25
CA CYS A 79 -7.46 10.56 -1.53
C CYS A 79 -7.04 10.59 -3.00
N ALA A 80 -6.64 9.47 -3.57
CA ALA A 80 -6.27 9.38 -4.99
C ALA A 80 -7.44 9.70 -5.93
N GLY A 81 -8.66 9.27 -5.58
CA GLY A 81 -9.86 9.60 -6.34
C GLY A 81 -10.11 11.11 -6.37
N TYR A 82 -9.97 11.77 -5.22
CA TYR A 82 -10.10 13.22 -5.14
C TYR A 82 -9.01 13.97 -5.93
N LEU A 83 -7.76 13.51 -5.83
CA LEU A 83 -6.66 14.08 -6.61
C LEU A 83 -6.96 14.00 -8.10
N ILE A 84 -7.36 12.83 -8.59
CA ILE A 84 -7.67 12.63 -10.01
C ILE A 84 -8.82 13.51 -10.46
N HIS A 85 -9.88 13.63 -9.65
CA HIS A 85 -11.00 14.50 -9.97
C HIS A 85 -10.59 15.99 -10.01
N SER A 86 -9.83 16.44 -9.01
CA SER A 86 -9.34 17.83 -8.92
C SER A 86 -8.39 18.20 -10.06
N MET A 87 -7.69 17.20 -10.61
CA MET A 87 -6.74 17.34 -11.72
C MET A 87 -7.38 17.09 -13.11
N GLY A 88 -8.71 17.06 -13.22
CA GLY A 88 -9.40 16.87 -14.50
C GLY A 88 -9.14 15.51 -15.13
N ASP A 89 -9.25 14.44 -14.33
CA ASP A 89 -9.04 13.04 -14.71
C ASP A 89 -7.62 12.67 -15.16
N CYS A 90 -6.64 13.57 -15.00
CA CYS A 90 -5.23 13.21 -15.12
C CYS A 90 -4.87 12.20 -14.03
N GLN A 91 -4.21 11.09 -14.40
CA GLN A 91 -3.82 10.02 -13.46
C GLN A 91 -2.31 9.83 -13.33
N ASP A 92 -1.54 10.41 -14.25
CA ASP A 92 -0.10 10.24 -14.34
C ASP A 92 0.61 11.12 -13.29
N ILE A 93 1.35 10.47 -12.38
CA ILE A 93 2.04 11.11 -11.26
C ILE A 93 3.08 12.16 -11.71
N ARG A 94 3.55 12.11 -12.96
CA ARG A 94 4.53 13.08 -13.48
C ARG A 94 3.96 14.49 -13.63
N TYR A 95 2.63 14.58 -13.78
CA TYR A 95 1.92 15.86 -13.86
C TYR A 95 1.30 16.27 -12.52
N MET A 96 1.21 15.34 -11.56
CA MET A 96 0.71 15.59 -10.21
C MET A 96 1.87 15.98 -9.28
N GLY A 97 2.14 17.28 -9.16
CA GLY A 97 3.10 17.81 -8.18
C GLY A 97 2.40 18.67 -7.12
N GLY A 98 3.18 19.29 -6.24
CA GLY A 98 2.81 20.46 -5.44
C GLY A 98 1.61 20.34 -4.51
N LEU A 99 1.19 19.13 -4.13
CA LEU A 99 0.01 18.92 -3.28
C LEU A 99 0.11 19.65 -1.93
N THR A 100 1.32 19.78 -1.39
CA THR A 100 1.58 20.49 -0.12
C THR A 100 1.07 21.93 -0.12
N LYS A 101 1.07 22.60 -1.27
CA LYS A 101 0.64 24.00 -1.41
C LYS A 101 -0.83 24.12 -1.78
N GLN A 102 -1.34 23.20 -2.59
CA GLN A 102 -2.69 23.31 -3.18
C GLN A 102 -3.77 22.54 -2.42
N LEU A 103 -3.46 21.34 -1.97
CA LEU A 103 -4.36 20.43 -1.26
C LEU A 103 -3.69 19.93 0.03
N PRO A 104 -3.37 20.84 0.97
CA PRO A 104 -2.61 20.48 2.17
C PRO A 104 -3.29 19.38 2.99
N MET A 105 -4.62 19.40 3.08
CA MET A 105 -5.33 18.49 3.98
C MET A 105 -5.42 17.08 3.40
N VAL A 106 -5.73 16.95 2.10
CA VAL A 106 -5.66 15.66 1.42
C VAL A 106 -4.22 15.16 1.33
N GLY A 107 -3.24 16.04 1.19
CA GLY A 107 -1.82 15.68 1.22
C GLY A 107 -1.41 15.01 2.54
N VAL A 108 -1.93 15.47 3.68
CA VAL A 108 -1.68 14.84 4.99
C VAL A 108 -2.30 13.44 5.05
N PHE A 109 -3.58 13.29 4.71
CA PHE A 109 -4.26 11.98 4.74
C PHE A 109 -3.61 10.96 3.80
N PHE A 110 -3.23 11.41 2.61
CA PHE A 110 -2.53 10.58 1.63
C PHE A 110 -1.15 10.15 2.13
N ASN A 111 -0.38 11.05 2.74
CA ASN A 111 0.93 10.71 3.28
C ASN A 111 0.85 9.77 4.48
N VAL A 112 -0.05 10.01 5.44
CA VAL A 112 -0.19 9.13 6.61
C VAL A 112 -0.56 7.72 6.20
N SER A 113 -1.49 7.59 5.25
CA SER A 113 -1.88 6.28 4.72
C SER A 113 -0.76 5.62 3.90
N ASN A 114 0.01 6.36 3.11
CA ASN A 114 1.20 5.82 2.42
C ASN A 114 2.30 5.37 3.40
N LEU A 115 2.54 6.12 4.47
CA LEU A 115 3.51 5.76 5.52
C LEU A 115 3.06 4.54 6.33
N SER A 116 1.75 4.38 6.56
CA SER A 116 1.21 3.15 7.16
C SER A 116 1.43 1.93 6.27
N LEU A 117 1.38 2.08 4.94
CA LEU A 117 1.67 0.99 4.00
C LEU A 117 3.15 0.57 4.02
N CYS A 118 4.07 1.51 4.22
CA CYS A 118 5.49 1.23 4.43
C CYS A 118 5.73 0.41 5.71
N GLY A 119 4.94 0.66 6.76
CA GLY A 119 5.11 0.07 8.08
C GLY A 119 6.02 0.91 9.00
N ILE A 120 5.94 2.24 8.91
CA ILE A 120 6.69 3.14 9.80
C ILE A 120 6.24 2.96 11.26
N PRO A 121 7.16 3.04 12.24
CA PRO A 121 6.86 2.85 13.65
C PRO A 121 5.70 3.72 14.12
N PHE A 122 4.88 3.16 15.02
CA PHE A 122 3.68 3.77 15.62
C PHE A 122 2.45 3.96 14.71
N LEU A 123 2.54 3.61 13.41
CA LEU A 123 1.37 3.56 12.54
C LEU A 123 0.77 2.15 12.50
N SER A 124 -0.51 2.04 12.11
CA SER A 124 -1.27 0.77 12.10
C SER A 124 -0.60 -0.36 11.30
N GLY A 125 0.11 -0.01 10.21
CA GLY A 125 0.82 -0.99 9.41
C GLY A 125 2.03 -1.60 10.10
N PHE A 126 2.69 -0.89 11.03
CA PHE A 126 3.80 -1.45 11.81
C PHE A 126 3.32 -2.59 12.72
N TYR A 127 2.24 -2.35 13.47
CA TYR A 127 1.68 -3.34 14.39
C TYR A 127 1.21 -4.64 13.71
N SER A 128 0.92 -4.61 12.41
CA SER A 128 0.50 -5.81 11.68
C SER A 128 1.62 -6.39 10.83
N LYS A 129 2.18 -5.59 9.92
CA LYS A 129 3.15 -6.03 8.91
C LYS A 129 4.49 -6.40 9.53
N ASP A 130 4.97 -5.64 10.51
CA ASP A 130 6.28 -5.90 11.11
C ASP A 130 6.25 -7.17 11.97
N LEU A 131 5.20 -7.34 12.78
CA LEU A 131 4.96 -8.60 13.52
C LEU A 131 4.88 -9.82 12.58
N ILE A 132 4.23 -9.66 11.42
CA ILE A 132 4.17 -10.72 10.42
C ILE A 132 5.58 -11.07 9.91
N LEU A 133 6.39 -10.08 9.56
CA LEU A 133 7.74 -10.31 9.04
C LEU A 133 8.68 -10.90 10.08
N GLU A 134 8.52 -10.50 11.34
CA GLU A 134 9.22 -11.12 12.47
C GLU A 134 8.87 -12.61 12.59
N LEU A 135 7.58 -12.96 12.59
CA LEU A 135 7.14 -14.35 12.67
C LEU A 135 7.58 -15.19 11.46
N VAL A 136 7.57 -14.59 10.26
CA VAL A 136 8.14 -15.18 9.04
C VAL A 136 9.63 -15.48 9.24
N SER A 137 10.39 -14.57 9.85
CA SER A 137 11.83 -14.76 10.12
C SER A 137 12.13 -15.84 11.16
N MET A 138 11.25 -16.00 12.15
CA MET A 138 11.37 -17.04 13.19
C MET A 138 10.93 -18.43 12.69
N SER A 139 10.19 -18.49 11.59
CA SER A 139 9.71 -19.75 11.01
C SER A 139 10.74 -20.42 10.10
N ASN A 140 10.73 -21.75 10.06
CA ASN A 140 11.64 -22.54 9.21
C ASN A 140 11.20 -22.49 7.74
N LEU A 141 11.56 -21.41 7.04
CA LEU A 141 11.22 -21.20 5.63
C LEU A 141 12.32 -21.62 4.68
N ASN A 142 11.93 -21.93 3.44
CA ASN A 142 12.89 -22.05 2.35
C ASN A 142 13.58 -20.70 2.11
N PHE A 143 14.88 -20.75 1.84
CA PHE A 143 15.68 -19.55 1.60
C PHE A 143 15.12 -18.67 0.47
N ILE A 144 14.61 -19.28 -0.61
CA ILE A 144 14.00 -18.56 -1.73
C ILE A 144 12.72 -17.83 -1.31
N SER A 145 11.82 -18.48 -0.58
CA SER A 145 10.60 -17.81 -0.09
C SER A 145 10.94 -16.68 0.87
N TYR A 146 11.94 -16.88 1.74
CA TYR A 146 12.42 -15.83 2.62
C TYR A 146 12.89 -14.60 1.83
N LEU A 147 13.73 -14.79 0.80
CA LEU A 147 14.20 -13.70 -0.06
C LEU A 147 13.04 -12.94 -0.74
N PHE A 148 12.02 -13.65 -1.25
CA PHE A 148 10.88 -12.98 -1.87
C PHE A 148 10.15 -12.03 -0.92
N PHE A 149 9.93 -12.40 0.34
CA PHE A 149 9.26 -11.53 1.32
C PHE A 149 10.08 -10.29 1.67
N PHE A 150 11.38 -10.44 1.93
CA PHE A 150 12.22 -9.29 2.31
C PHE A 150 12.52 -8.35 1.14
N ILE A 151 12.75 -8.87 -0.08
CA ILE A 151 12.97 -8.01 -1.25
C ILE A 151 11.68 -7.28 -1.62
N SER A 152 10.54 -7.96 -1.60
CA SER A 152 9.26 -7.33 -1.95
C SER A 152 8.80 -6.29 -0.93
N THR A 153 9.06 -6.49 0.37
CA THR A 153 8.86 -5.44 1.38
C THR A 153 9.79 -4.24 1.14
N GLY A 154 11.04 -4.47 0.71
CA GLY A 154 11.91 -3.41 0.20
C GLY A 154 11.28 -2.63 -0.97
N PHE A 155 10.66 -3.32 -1.93
CA PHE A 155 9.93 -2.64 -3.00
C PHE A 155 8.74 -1.83 -2.49
N THR A 156 8.05 -2.29 -1.43
CA THR A 156 6.98 -1.49 -0.83
C THR A 156 7.44 -0.15 -0.29
N ILE A 157 8.68 -0.08 0.20
CA ILE A 157 9.29 1.17 0.66
C ILE A 157 9.75 2.02 -0.54
N SER A 158 10.27 1.40 -1.60
CA SER A 158 10.75 2.15 -2.77
C SER A 158 9.62 2.84 -3.54
N TYR A 159 8.51 2.15 -3.85
CA TYR A 159 7.44 2.78 -4.63
C TYR A 159 6.65 3.80 -3.80
N SER A 160 6.55 3.63 -2.49
CA SER A 160 5.86 4.55 -1.58
C SER A 160 6.66 5.83 -1.40
N PHE A 161 7.99 5.73 -1.23
CA PHE A 161 8.88 6.89 -1.21
C PHE A 161 8.89 7.62 -2.56
N ARG A 162 8.93 6.88 -3.67
CA ARG A 162 8.79 7.43 -5.03
C ARG A 162 7.51 8.26 -5.16
N LEU A 163 6.38 7.69 -4.75
CA LEU A 163 5.07 8.32 -4.83
C LEU A 163 4.96 9.55 -3.90
N PHE A 164 5.56 9.52 -2.72
CA PHE A 164 5.73 10.70 -1.87
C PHE A 164 6.51 11.81 -2.58
N SER A 165 7.65 11.46 -3.20
CA SER A 165 8.52 12.45 -3.85
C SER A 165 7.84 13.17 -5.03
N PHE A 166 7.14 12.44 -5.91
CA PHE A 166 6.45 13.06 -7.05
C PHE A 166 5.32 13.98 -6.61
N LEU A 167 4.46 13.51 -5.69
CA LEU A 167 3.25 14.23 -5.31
C LEU A 167 3.51 15.42 -4.38
N MET A 168 4.47 15.31 -3.44
CA MET A 168 4.69 16.33 -2.42
C MET A 168 5.81 17.30 -2.75
N LEU A 169 6.94 16.80 -3.28
CA LEU A 169 8.14 17.59 -3.55
C LEU A 169 8.21 18.11 -4.99
N GLY A 170 7.48 17.48 -5.91
CA GLY A 170 7.43 17.90 -7.31
C GLY A 170 6.79 19.28 -7.49
N ASN A 171 7.20 20.00 -8.53
CA ASN A 171 6.52 21.22 -8.95
C ASN A 171 5.18 20.88 -9.64
N MET A 172 4.20 21.77 -9.52
CA MET A 172 2.93 21.67 -10.24
C MET A 172 3.19 21.74 -11.74
N ASN A 173 2.96 20.65 -12.47
CA ASN A 173 3.13 20.57 -13.92
C ASN A 173 1.78 20.48 -14.66
N LEU A 174 0.69 20.91 -14.02
CA LEU A 174 -0.66 20.93 -14.60
C LEU A 174 -0.88 22.16 -15.49
N PHE A 175 -1.99 22.14 -16.23
CA PHE A 175 -2.45 23.27 -17.01
C PHE A 175 -2.53 24.55 -16.18
N SER A 176 -2.21 25.69 -16.79
CA SER A 176 -2.15 27.01 -16.14
C SER A 176 -3.48 27.45 -15.53
N VAL A 177 -4.60 26.94 -16.05
CA VAL A 177 -5.94 27.12 -15.48
C VAL A 177 -6.32 25.83 -14.76
N HIS A 178 -6.30 25.86 -13.43
CA HIS A 178 -6.73 24.75 -12.58
C HIS A 178 -7.57 25.25 -11.40
N GLY A 179 -8.64 24.53 -11.07
CA GLY A 179 -9.59 24.86 -9.99
C GLY A 179 -9.40 23.97 -8.76
N ILE A 180 -8.15 23.79 -8.32
CA ILE A 180 -7.81 22.84 -7.25
C ILE A 180 -8.10 23.50 -5.89
N SER A 181 -8.98 22.89 -5.08
CA SER A 181 -9.30 23.42 -3.75
C SER A 181 -9.87 22.37 -2.80
N ASP A 182 -9.36 22.33 -1.56
CA ASP A 182 -9.81 21.47 -0.44
C ASP A 182 -11.24 21.79 0.11
N LYS A 183 -12.11 22.46 -0.67
CA LYS A 183 -13.39 22.99 -0.17
C LYS A 183 -14.55 21.97 -0.16
N ASP A 184 -14.35 20.78 -0.69
CA ASP A 184 -15.38 19.74 -0.77
C ASP A 184 -15.58 19.04 0.58
N TYR A 185 -16.37 19.68 1.45
CA TYR A 185 -16.59 19.24 2.83
C TYR A 185 -17.09 17.79 2.97
N ILE A 186 -17.95 17.32 2.06
CA ILE A 186 -18.52 15.96 2.11
C ILE A 186 -17.39 14.91 2.01
N MET A 187 -16.47 15.14 1.08
CA MET A 187 -15.36 14.23 0.83
C MET A 187 -14.26 14.36 1.88
N MET A 188 -14.02 15.57 2.37
CA MET A 188 -13.13 15.78 3.51
C MET A 188 -13.63 15.09 4.78
N GLN A 189 -14.95 15.11 5.03
CA GLN A 189 -15.55 14.42 6.17
C GLN A 189 -15.39 12.89 6.05
N SER A 190 -15.58 12.31 4.87
CA SER A 190 -15.39 10.87 4.66
C SER A 190 -13.92 10.46 4.81
N MET A 191 -12.97 11.27 4.31
CA MET A 191 -11.54 11.01 4.51
C MET A 191 -11.16 11.11 5.99
N PHE A 192 -11.67 12.11 6.69
CA PHE A 192 -11.42 12.27 8.13
C PHE A 192 -11.98 11.10 8.94
N GLY A 193 -13.16 10.57 8.58
CA GLY A 193 -13.74 9.39 9.22
C GLY A 193 -12.92 8.11 9.04
N LEU A 194 -12.20 7.97 7.91
CA LEU A 194 -11.28 6.85 7.66
C LEU A 194 -9.88 7.07 8.27
N PHE A 195 -9.53 8.32 8.57
CA PHE A 195 -8.25 8.70 9.16
C PHE A 195 -8.21 8.43 10.68
N LEU A 196 -9.35 8.55 11.36
CA LEU A 196 -9.53 8.21 12.77
C LEU A 196 -9.48 6.69 13.01
#